data_AF-A0A532TV65-F1
#
_entry.id   AF-A0A532TV65-F1
#
_cell.length_a   1.000
_cell.length_b   1.000
_cell.length_c   1.000
_cell.angle_alpha   90.00
_cell.angle_beta   90.00
_cell.angle_gamma   90.00
#
_symmetry.space_group_name_H-M   'P 1'
#
loop_
_entity.id
_entity.type
_entity.pdbx_description
1 polymer ?
#
loop_
_entity_poly.entity_id
_entity_poly.type
_entity_poly.pdbx_seq_one_letter_code
_entity_poly.pdbx_strand_id
1 'polypeptide(L)'
;MASGAATDLIARAADVMLKQGRPLVVVPRETPLNLIHLENMIKLRRAGTTILPAMPAFYYKPKAIPDLVDFIVGRILDVLRIEHQLYQRWQGYQE
;
A
#
# COMPACT_ATOMS: atom_id res chain seq x y z
N MET A 1 3.03 -5.44 14.62
CA MET A 1 3.19 -4.20 13.80
C MET A 1 2.51 -2.98 14.41
N ALA A 2 1.17 -2.80 14.35
CA ALA A 2 0.51 -1.61 14.93
C ALA A 2 0.70 -1.48 16.45
N SER A 3 0.79 -2.61 17.17
CA SER A 3 1.08 -2.66 18.60
C SER A 3 2.56 -2.47 18.96
N GLY A 4 3.49 -2.47 17.99
CA GLY A 4 4.93 -2.55 18.25
C GLY A 4 5.41 -3.94 18.67
N ALA A 5 4.52 -4.94 18.75
CA ALA A 5 4.91 -6.31 19.00
C ALA A 5 5.71 -6.85 17.81
N ALA A 6 6.97 -7.20 18.05
CA ALA A 6 7.94 -7.71 17.10
C ALA A 6 8.17 -9.23 17.32
N THR A 7 7.08 -9.99 17.23
CA THR A 7 7.00 -11.41 17.55
C THR A 7 7.66 -12.32 16.51
N ASP A 8 7.86 -11.82 15.30
CA ASP A 8 8.54 -12.52 14.20
C ASP A 8 9.42 -11.55 13.40
N LEU A 9 10.15 -12.09 12.42
CA LEU A 9 11.08 -11.30 11.60
C LEU A 9 10.37 -10.23 10.75
N ILE A 10 9.16 -10.51 10.25
CA ILE A 10 8.40 -9.56 9.43
C ILE A 10 7.99 -8.37 10.28
N ALA A 11 7.40 -8.63 11.45
CA ALA A 11 7.00 -7.60 12.40
C ALA A 11 8.21 -6.81 12.91
N ARG A 12 9.34 -7.49 13.18
CA ARG A 12 10.58 -6.83 13.59
C ARG A 12 11.20 -5.98 12.50
N ALA A 13 11.22 -6.45 11.25
CA ALA A 13 11.73 -5.67 10.13
C ALA A 13 10.90 -4.40 9.94
N ALA A 14 9.57 -4.49 10.01
CA ALA A 14 8.70 -3.32 9.92
C ALA A 14 8.93 -2.31 11.05
N ASP A 15 9.11 -2.79 12.28
CA ASP A 15 9.48 -1.95 13.44
C ASP A 15 10.82 -1.23 13.20
N VAL A 16 11.81 -1.93 12.64
CA VAL A 16 13.09 -1.34 12.25
C VAL A 16 12.93 -0.29 11.15
N MET A 17 12.08 -0.53 10.14
CA MET A 17 11.83 0.46 9.08
C MET A 17 11.24 1.74 9.66
N LEU A 18 10.27 1.62 10.57
CA LEU A 18 9.64 2.77 11.21
C LEU A 18 10.62 3.56 12.09
N LYS A 19 11.36 2.89 12.99
CA LYS A 19 12.30 3.57 13.88
C LYS A 19 13.49 4.20 13.15
N GLN A 20 13.75 3.82 11.90
CA GLN A 20 14.81 4.38 11.06
C GLN A 20 14.27 5.40 10.05
N GLY A 21 12.98 5.73 10.09
CA GLY A 21 12.36 6.65 9.13
C GLY A 21 12.43 6.16 7.68
N ARG A 22 12.54 4.85 7.47
CA ARG A 22 12.63 4.25 6.12
C ARG A 22 11.22 3.99 5.57
N PRO A 23 11.04 4.02 4.23
CA PRO A 23 9.73 3.74 3.63
C PRO A 23 9.18 2.37 4.04
N LEU A 24 7.96 2.35 4.55
CA LEU A 24 7.20 1.13 4.84
C LEU A 24 5.84 1.23 4.15
N VAL A 25 5.51 0.24 3.32
CA VAL A 25 4.22 0.12 2.64
C VAL A 25 3.52 -1.12 3.18
N VAL A 26 2.28 -0.97 3.63
CA VAL A 26 1.42 -2.08 4.05
C VAL A 26 0.24 -2.15 3.09
N VAL A 27 0.03 -3.34 2.52
CA VAL A 27 -0.99 -3.58 1.49
C VAL A 27 -2.08 -4.49 2.06
N PRO A 28 -3.06 -3.94 2.81
CA PRO A 28 -4.13 -4.77 3.38
C PRO A 28 -5.09 -5.23 2.28
N ARG A 29 -5.53 -6.49 2.39
CA ARG A 29 -6.57 -7.08 1.54
C ARG A 29 -7.64 -7.67 2.47
N GLU A 30 -8.63 -6.86 2.80
CA GLU A 30 -9.78 -7.27 3.63
C GLU A 30 -11.01 -6.43 3.29
N THR A 31 -12.21 -7.02 3.37
CA THR A 31 -13.49 -6.32 3.27
C THR A 31 -14.63 -7.22 3.80
N PRO A 32 -15.54 -6.71 4.66
CA PRO A 32 -15.59 -5.36 5.23
C PRO A 32 -14.53 -5.14 6.33
N LEU A 33 -14.18 -3.89 6.58
CA LEU A 33 -13.28 -3.53 7.66
C LEU A 33 -14.06 -3.33 8.97
N ASN A 34 -13.62 -3.98 10.04
CA ASN A 34 -14.09 -3.67 11.39
C ASN A 34 -13.30 -2.49 11.98
N LEU A 35 -13.74 -1.98 13.13
CA LEU A 35 -13.11 -0.84 13.80
C LEU A 35 -11.65 -1.12 14.17
N ILE A 36 -11.32 -2.34 14.60
CA ILE A 36 -9.95 -2.74 14.97
C ILE A 36 -9.01 -2.61 13.77
N HIS A 37 -9.45 -3.02 12.57
CA HIS A 37 -8.66 -2.87 11.35
C HIS A 37 -8.37 -1.39 11.07
N LEU A 38 -9.40 -0.54 11.16
CA LEU A 38 -9.29 0.90 10.91
C LEU A 38 -8.37 1.58 11.92
N GLU A 39 -8.53 1.32 13.22
CA GLU A 39 -7.69 1.88 14.28
C GLU A 39 -6.22 1.49 14.10
N ASN A 40 -5.96 0.23 13.77
CA ASN A 40 -4.61 -0.24 13.50
C ASN A 40 -3.99 0.45 12.27
N MET A 41 -4.76 0.60 11.19
CA MET A 41 -4.29 1.32 9.99
C MET A 41 -4.05 2.81 10.26
N ILE A 42 -4.92 3.47 11.04
CA ILE A 42 -4.73 4.87 11.46
C ILE A 42 -3.45 5.01 12.29
N LYS A 43 -3.23 4.10 13.25
CA LYS A 43 -2.03 4.10 14.10
C LYS A 43 -0.76 3.96 13.27
N LEU A 44 -0.72 3.00 12.35
CA LEU A 44 0.40 2.81 11.43
C LEU A 44 0.62 4.02 10.51
N ARG A 45 -0.46 4.60 9.98
CA ARG A 45 -0.40 5.79 9.12
C ARG A 45 0.19 7.00 9.84
N ARG A 46 -0.17 7.21 11.11
CA ARG A 46 0.39 8.25 11.98
C ARG A 46 1.88 8.04 12.27
N ALA A 47 2.33 6.78 12.33
CA ALA A 47 3.74 6.43 12.50
C ALA A 47 4.58 6.56 11.21
N GLY A 48 3.99 6.97 10.09
CA GLY A 48 4.70 7.16 8.81
C GLY A 48 4.59 5.99 7.83
N THR A 49 3.82 4.95 8.14
CA THR A 49 3.54 3.86 7.20
C THR A 49 2.60 4.34 6.09
N THR A 50 2.87 3.96 4.84
CA THR A 50 1.90 4.09 3.76
C THR A 50 0.92 2.91 3.79
N ILE A 51 -0.37 3.20 3.98
CA ILE A 51 -1.43 2.20 3.87
C ILE A 51 -1.97 2.23 2.45
N LEU A 52 -1.76 1.16 1.70
CA LEU A 52 -2.15 1.02 0.29
C LEU A 52 -3.04 -0.22 0.15
N PRO A 53 -4.35 -0.14 0.39
CA PRO A 53 -5.22 -1.31 0.29
C PRO A 53 -5.22 -1.88 -1.13
N ALA A 54 -5.39 -3.19 -1.26
CA ALA A 54 -5.48 -3.90 -2.54
C ALA A 54 -6.83 -3.62 -3.25
N MET A 55 -7.07 -2.36 -3.60
CA MET A 55 -8.28 -1.83 -4.23
C MET A 55 -7.93 -1.25 -5.61
N PRO A 56 -7.87 -2.08 -6.67
CA PRO A 56 -7.43 -1.64 -7.99
C PRO A 56 -8.46 -0.70 -8.63
N ALA A 57 -7.98 0.32 -9.33
CA ALA A 57 -8.84 1.24 -10.07
C ALA A 57 -9.18 0.69 -11.47
N PHE A 58 -10.24 1.23 -12.08
CA PHE A 58 -10.75 0.79 -13.38
C PHE A 58 -10.72 1.87 -14.47
N TYR A 59 -10.19 3.07 -14.16
CA TYR A 59 -10.21 4.20 -15.11
C TYR A 59 -9.43 3.93 -16.41
N TYR A 60 -8.43 3.05 -16.36
CA TYR A 60 -7.62 2.65 -17.53
C TYR A 60 -8.18 1.42 -18.26
N LYS A 61 -9.42 0.99 -17.92
CA LYS A 61 -10.17 -0.09 -18.58
C LYS A 61 -9.36 -1.40 -18.73
N PRO A 62 -8.97 -2.05 -17.61
CA PRO A 62 -8.25 -3.32 -17.62
C PRO A 62 -8.98 -4.38 -18.46
N LYS A 63 -8.23 -5.21 -19.17
CA LYS A 63 -8.72 -6.27 -20.06
C LYS A 63 -8.63 -7.65 -19.44
N ALA A 64 -7.71 -7.83 -18.48
CA ALA A 64 -7.50 -9.10 -17.80
C ALA A 64 -7.15 -8.90 -16.32
N ILE A 65 -7.19 -9.99 -15.56
CA ILE A 65 -6.81 -10.00 -14.13
C ILE A 65 -5.37 -9.49 -13.90
N PRO A 66 -4.35 -9.86 -14.72
CA PRO A 66 -3.00 -9.32 -14.55
C PRO A 66 -2.95 -7.79 -14.54
N ASP A 67 -3.76 -7.11 -15.35
CA ASP A 67 -3.79 -5.63 -15.39
C ASP A 67 -4.19 -5.02 -14.02
N LEU A 68 -5.09 -5.70 -13.29
CA LEU A 68 -5.50 -5.29 -11.94
C LEU A 68 -4.36 -5.46 -10.92
N VAL A 69 -3.58 -6.54 -11.08
CA VAL A 69 -2.40 -6.81 -10.24
C VAL A 69 -1.32 -5.77 -10.54
N ASP A 70 -1.04 -5.52 -11.82
CA ASP A 70 -0.07 -4.55 -12.31
C ASP A 70 -0.38 -3.14 -11.84
N PHE A 71 -1.66 -2.77 -11.72
CA PHE A 71 -2.05 -1.53 -11.10
C PHE A 71 -1.60 -1.44 -9.64
N ILE A 72 -1.91 -2.43 -8.80
CA ILE A 72 -1.51 -2.40 -7.38
C ILE A 72 0.00 -2.43 -7.24
N VAL A 73 0.69 -3.28 -8.00
CA VAL A 73 2.16 -3.35 -8.02
C VAL A 73 2.76 -2.01 -8.43
N GLY A 74 2.25 -1.39 -9.50
CA GLY A 74 2.69 -0.06 -9.93
C GLY A 74 2.49 1.00 -8.85
N ARG A 75 1.36 1.00 -8.14
CA ARG A 75 1.13 1.92 -7.00
C ARG A 75 2.11 1.69 -5.85
N ILE A 76 2.55 0.46 -5.61
CA ILE A 76 3.59 0.16 -4.62
C ILE A 76 4.94 0.71 -5.10
N LEU A 77 5.30 0.47 -6.36
CA LEU A 77 6.55 0.98 -6.95
C LEU A 77 6.59 2.51 -6.95
N ASP A 78 5.47 3.18 -7.21
CA ASP A 78 5.33 4.64 -7.09
C ASP A 78 5.70 5.15 -5.69
N VAL A 79 5.16 4.52 -4.64
CA VAL A 79 5.45 4.90 -3.26
C VAL A 79 6.92 4.68 -2.92
N LEU A 80 7.51 3.63 -3.47
CA LEU A 80 8.94 3.31 -3.32
C LEU A 80 9.85 4.13 -4.27
N ARG A 81 9.28 4.98 -5.13
CA ARG A 81 10.00 5.79 -6.14
C ARG A 81 10.81 4.96 -7.12
N ILE A 82 10.25 3.83 -7.55
CA ILE A 82 10.83 2.95 -8.57
C ILE A 82 10.10 3.21 -9.90
N GLU A 83 10.83 3.56 -10.94
CA GLU A 83 10.27 3.80 -12.27
C GLU A 83 9.68 2.51 -12.88
N HIS A 84 8.50 2.60 -13.49
CA HIS A 84 7.79 1.48 -14.10
C HIS A 84 6.76 1.95 -15.14
N GLN A 85 6.31 1.02 -16.00
CA GLN A 85 5.28 1.27 -17.03
C GLN A 85 4.07 0.30 -16.92
N LEU A 86 3.86 -0.26 -15.72
CA LEU A 86 2.84 -1.31 -15.45
C LEU A 86 1.38 -0.88 -15.63
N TYR A 87 1.05 0.41 -15.51
CA TYR A 87 -0.32 0.87 -15.72
C TYR A 87 -0.33 2.29 -16.31
N GLN A 88 -1.42 2.64 -16.99
CA GLN A 88 -1.61 3.97 -17.53
C GLN A 88 -1.95 4.95 -16.39
N ARG A 89 -1.06 5.92 -16.11
CA ARG A 89 -1.33 6.97 -15.12
C ARG A 89 -2.49 7.85 -15.57
N TRP A 90 -3.31 8.27 -14.63
CA TRP A 90 -4.31 9.31 -14.87
C TRP A 90 -3.62 10.63 -15.24
N GLN A 91 -3.95 11.18 -16.41
CA GLN A 91 -3.35 12.39 -16.98
C GLN A 91 -4.19 13.66 -16.70
N GLY A 92 -5.29 13.55 -15.95
CA GLY A 92 -6.26 14.64 -15.80
C GLY A 92 -7.20 14.74 -16.99
N TYR A 93 -8.13 15.70 -16.93
CA TYR A 93 -8.86 16.15 -18.11
C TYR A 93 -7.90 17.03 -18.92
N GLN A 94 -7.67 16.68 -20.18
CA GLN A 94 -7.05 17.61 -21.14
C GLN A 94 -8.17 18.53 -21.64
N GLU A 95 -8.01 19.83 -21.44
CA GLU A 95 -8.85 20.87 -22.06
C GLU A 95 -8.60 20.93 -23.58
#